data_AF-A0A0R1SGR8-F1
#
_entry.id   AF-A0A0R1SGR8-F1
#
_cell.length_a   1.000
_cell.length_b   1.000
_cell.length_c   1.000
_cell.angle_alpha   90.00
_cell.angle_beta   90.00
_cell.angle_gamma   90.00
#
_symmetry.space_group_name_H-M   'P 1'
#
loop_
_entity.id
_entity.type
_entity.pdbx_description
1 polymer ?
#
loop_
_entity_poly.entity_id
_entity_poly.type
_entity_poly.pdbx_seq_one_letter_code
_entity_poly.pdbx_strand_id
1 'polypeptide(L)' 'MHLLQESTKQETFENRQIVGQTIKGSEILTESGLVSVHGIYYRYILNNGQAVDVQDDYTIIEANGNILTLEPLK' A
#
# COMPACT_ATOMS: atom_id res chain seq x y z
N MET A 1 -0.97 33.55 13.39
CA MET A 1 -0.49 32.63 12.34
C MET A 1 -0.77 31.21 12.81
N HIS A 2 -2.02 30.75 12.70
CA HIS A 2 -2.33 29.34 12.92
C HIS A 2 -2.48 28.71 11.54
N LEU A 3 -1.91 27.50 11.40
CA LEU A 3 -2.36 26.37 10.59
C LEU A 3 -1.12 25.55 10.20
N LEU A 4 -0.47 24.93 11.19
CA LEU A 4 0.12 23.61 10.94
C LEU A 4 -1.09 22.69 10.90
N GLN A 5 -1.68 22.56 9.71
CA GLN A 5 -2.80 21.67 9.49
C GLN A 5 -2.28 20.26 9.73
N GLU A 6 -2.53 19.79 10.94
CA GLU A 6 -2.68 18.40 11.32
C GLU A 6 -3.17 17.61 10.12
N SER A 7 -2.25 17.01 9.37
CA SER A 7 -2.59 15.99 8.37
C SER A 7 -2.80 14.70 9.14
N THR A 8 -3.77 14.76 10.06
CA THR A 8 -4.27 13.65 10.84
C THR A 8 -4.87 12.68 9.86
N LYS A 9 -4.34 11.44 9.86
CA LYS A 9 -4.98 10.20 9.42
C LYS A 9 -6.39 10.38 8.85
N GLN A 10 -6.53 10.98 7.66
CA GLN A 10 -7.75 10.87 6.90
C GLN A 10 -7.57 9.59 6.13
N GLU A 11 -8.12 8.50 6.68
CA GLU A 11 -8.59 7.40 5.86
C GLU A 11 -9.46 8.01 4.77
N THR A 12 -8.87 8.21 3.59
CA THR A 12 -9.58 8.73 2.44
C THR A 12 -10.57 7.69 1.98
N PHE A 13 -11.62 8.11 1.27
CA PHE A 13 -12.54 7.18 0.65
C PHE A 13 -11.80 6.19 -0.26
N GLU A 14 -10.76 6.68 -0.97
CA GLU A 14 -9.84 5.86 -1.74
C GLU A 14 -9.23 4.73 -0.90
N ASN A 15 -8.63 5.05 0.26
CA ASN A 15 -8.02 4.04 1.15
C ASN A 15 -8.98 2.89 1.51
N ARG A 16 -10.28 3.18 1.67
CA ARG A 16 -11.27 2.13 1.95
C ARG A 16 -11.62 1.29 0.74
N GLN A 17 -11.49 1.83 -0.47
CA GLN A 17 -11.73 1.09 -1.70
C GLN A 17 -10.56 0.18 -2.07
N ILE A 18 -9.34 0.50 -1.64
CA ILE A 18 -8.13 -0.29 -1.93
C ILE A 18 -7.88 -1.46 -0.98
N VAL A 19 -8.31 -1.37 0.29
CA VAL A 19 -8.19 -2.51 1.22
C VAL A 19 -9.01 -3.70 0.71
N GLY A 20 -8.41 -4.88 0.75
CA GLY A 20 -8.95 -6.14 0.23
C GLY A 20 -8.71 -6.37 -1.26
N GLN A 21 -8.09 -5.41 -1.98
CA GLN A 21 -7.69 -5.64 -3.36
C GLN A 21 -6.43 -6.49 -3.44
N THR A 22 -6.40 -7.35 -4.46
CA THR A 22 -5.23 -8.13 -4.83
C THR A 22 -4.43 -7.42 -5.90
N ILE A 23 -3.12 -7.37 -5.71
CA ILE A 23 -2.13 -6.84 -6.64
C ILE A 23 -1.08 -7.91 -6.92
N LYS A 24 -0.50 -7.87 -8.11
CA LYS A 24 0.58 -8.79 -8.47
C LYS A 24 1.90 -8.30 -7.87
N GLY A 25 2.78 -9.22 -7.50
CA GLY A 25 4.15 -8.88 -7.12
C GLY A 25 4.89 -8.06 -8.18
N SER A 26 4.54 -8.22 -9.46
CA SER A 26 5.06 -7.41 -10.58
C SER A 26 4.67 -5.92 -10.53
N GLU A 27 3.59 -5.56 -9.83
CA GLU A 27 3.16 -4.16 -9.65
C GLU A 27 3.89 -3.46 -8.49
N ILE A 28 4.70 -4.22 -7.75
CA ILE A 28 5.47 -3.72 -6.62
C ILE A 28 6.90 -3.39 -7.08
N LEU A 29 7.22 -2.10 -7.03
CA LEU A 29 8.51 -1.54 -7.34
C LEU A 29 9.41 -1.62 -6.10
N THR A 30 10.01 -2.79 -5.88
CA THR A 30 10.88 -3.08 -4.72
C THR A 30 12.07 -2.13 -4.61
N GLU A 31 12.66 -1.73 -5.73
CA GLU A 31 13.79 -0.79 -5.77
C GLU A 31 13.42 0.60 -5.24
N SER A 32 12.17 1.02 -5.41
CA SER A 32 11.66 2.32 -4.98
C SER A 32 10.86 2.25 -3.68
N GLY A 33 10.53 1.05 -3.20
CA GLY A 33 9.62 0.85 -2.06
C GLY A 33 8.18 1.30 -2.37
N LEU A 34 7.76 1.22 -3.63
CA LEU A 34 6.47 1.72 -4.10
C LEU A 34 5.63 0.61 -4.71
N VAL A 35 4.32 0.82 -4.74
CA VAL A 35 3.35 -0.05 -5.39
C VAL A 35 2.35 0.77 -6.18
N SER A 36 2.05 0.34 -7.39
CA SER A 36 1.04 0.98 -8.24
C SER A 36 -0.34 0.39 -7.96
N VAL A 37 -1.30 1.23 -7.61
CA VAL A 37 -2.69 0.82 -7.44
C VAL A 37 -3.60 1.85 -8.10
N HIS A 38 -4.37 1.43 -9.12
CA HIS A 38 -5.19 2.31 -9.98
C HIS A 38 -4.42 3.50 -10.59
N GLY A 39 -3.13 3.32 -10.87
CA GLY A 39 -2.27 4.37 -11.43
C GLY A 39 -1.75 5.39 -10.42
N ILE A 40 -2.01 5.19 -9.13
CA ILE A 40 -1.45 5.96 -8.03
C ILE A 40 -0.37 5.13 -7.33
N TYR A 41 0.77 5.77 -7.03
CA TYR A 41 1.87 5.11 -6.34
C TYR A 41 1.78 5.33 -4.84
N TYR A 42 1.76 4.23 -4.10
CA TYR A 42 1.79 4.21 -2.64
C TYR A 42 3.08 3.59 -2.13
N ARG A 43 3.47 3.90 -0.90
CA ARG A 43 4.50 3.12 -0.20
C ARG A 43 3.91 1.81 0.29
N TYR A 44 4.70 0.75 0.29
CA TYR A 44 4.25 -0.54 0.81
C TYR A 44 5.10 -1.01 2.00
N ILE A 45 4.48 -1.82 2.85
CA ILE A 45 5.13 -2.59 3.91
C ILE A 45 4.60 -4.03 3.83
N LEU A 46 5.49 -5.01 3.93
CA LEU A 46 5.09 -6.41 3.99
C LEU A 46 4.86 -6.83 5.43
N ASN A 47 3.68 -7.39 5.72
CA ASN A 47 3.31 -7.83 7.07
C ASN A 47 4.26 -8.92 7.62
N ASN A 48 4.80 -9.76 6.73
CA ASN A 48 5.65 -10.89 7.10
C ASN A 48 7.17 -10.58 7.13
N GLY A 49 7.58 -9.34 6.80
CA GLY A 49 8.99 -8.94 6.73
C GLY A 49 9.82 -9.70 5.67
N GLN A 50 9.19 -10.43 4.77
CA GLN A 50 9.87 -11.12 3.67
C GLN A 50 10.16 -10.13 2.53
N ALA A 51 10.99 -10.54 1.56
CA ALA A 51 11.11 -9.80 0.31
C ALA A 51 9.84 -10.00 -0.53
N VAL A 52 9.56 -9.04 -1.41
CA VAL A 52 8.52 -9.22 -2.43
C VAL A 52 9.00 -10.27 -3.43
N ASP A 53 8.16 -11.25 -3.70
CA ASP A 53 8.28 -12.19 -4.80
C ASP A 53 7.40 -11.69 -5.95
N VAL A 54 8.00 -11.49 -7.12
CA VAL A 54 7.29 -10.99 -8.30
C VAL A 54 6.29 -12.01 -8.88
N GLN A 55 6.39 -13.28 -8.47
CA GLN A 55 5.49 -14.35 -8.90
C GLN A 55 4.30 -14.57 -7.96
N ASP A 56 4.35 -14.02 -6.75
CA ASP A 56 3.24 -14.09 -5.81
C ASP A 56 2.24 -12.95 -6.01
N ASP A 57 1.00 -13.19 -5.60
CA ASP A 57 -0.03 -12.18 -5.46
C ASP A 57 -0.05 -11.67 -4.02
N TYR A 58 -0.35 -10.38 -3.85
CA TYR A 58 -0.41 -9.72 -2.55
C TYR A 58 -1.79 -9.10 -2.36
N THR A 59 -2.33 -9.20 -1.16
CA THR A 59 -3.55 -8.51 -0.76
C THR A 59 -3.21 -7.29 0.09
N ILE A 60 -3.90 -6.18 -0.16
CA ILE A 60 -3.80 -4.98 0.67
C ILE A 60 -4.65 -5.22 1.91
N ILE A 61 -4.03 -5.49 3.05
CA ILE A 61 -4.75 -5.74 4.31
C ILE A 61 -5.06 -4.45 5.07
N GLU A 62 -4.30 -3.38 4.81
CA GLU A 62 -4.46 -2.10 5.50
C GLU A 62 -3.97 -0.94 4.62
N ALA A 63 -4.62 0.22 4.73
CA ALA A 63 -4.24 1.44 4.02
C ALA A 63 -4.22 2.65 4.98
N ASN A 64 -3.04 3.04 5.43
CA ASN A 64 -2.81 4.16 6.34
C ASN A 64 -2.23 5.36 5.56
N GLY A 65 -3.10 6.22 5.04
CA GLY A 65 -2.71 7.34 4.18
C GLY A 65 -1.97 6.85 2.94
N ASN A 66 -0.71 7.26 2.78
CA ASN A 66 0.14 6.88 1.64
C ASN A 66 0.90 5.55 1.82
N ILE A 67 0.60 4.78 2.87
CA ILE A 67 1.26 3.52 3.18
C ILE A 67 0.24 2.39 3.14
N LEU A 68 0.53 1.37 2.32
CA LEU A 68 -0.26 0.15 2.20
C LEU A 68 0.48 -1.00 2.89
N THR A 69 -0.25 -1.75 3.70
CA THR A 69 0.25 -3.00 4.27
C THR A 69 -0.19 -4.14 3.37
N LEU A 70 0.79 -4.88 2.87
CA LEU A 70 0.62 -5.98 1.94
C LEU A 70 0.88 -7.31 2.64
N GLU A 71 0.09 -8.33 2.28
CA GLU A 71 0.26 -9.70 2.73
C GLU A 71 0.26 -10.64 1.51
N PRO A 72 1.25 -11.55 1.38
CA PRO A 72 1.26 -12.50 0.28
C PRO A 72 0.12 -13.51 0.41
N LEU A 73 -0.52 -13.80 -0.71
CA LEU A 73 -1.51 -14.86 -0.87
C LEU A 73 -0.77 -16.17 -1.21
N LYS A 74 -0.34 -16.88 -0.16
CA LYS A 74 0.26 -18.22 -0.29
C LYS A 74 -0.76 -19.30 -0.66
#